data_AF-A0A679ICB6-F1
#
_entry.id   AF-A0A679ICB6-F1
#
_cell.length_a   1.000
_cell.length_b   1.000
_cell.length_c   1.000
_cell.angle_alpha   90.00
_cell.angle_beta   90.00
_cell.angle_gamma   90.00
#
_symmetry.space_group_name_H-M   'P 1'
#
loop_
_entity.id
_entity.type
_entity.pdbx_description
1 polymer ?
#
loop_
_entity_poly.entity_id
_entity_poly.type
_entity_poly.pdbx_seq_one_letter_code
_entity_poly.pdbx_strand_id
1 'polypeptide(L)'
;MNEMMVQTMNFGVPMIYMWLLMILAIALYFMPTIVAGYRHHSSLFLIVVLNILFGWTMLGWLLLVVWAFFGDQYSTWSRPAEKKCPYCAEYIKSEAIKCKHCGSDLTKAPT
;
A
#
# COMPACT_ATOMS: atom_id res chain seq x y z
N MET A 1 -39.24 36.45 21.66
CA MET A 1 -39.15 35.35 20.65
C MET A 1 -37.80 35.36 19.95
N ASN A 2 -37.34 36.48 19.41
CA ASN A 2 -36.04 36.55 18.69
C ASN A 2 -34.83 36.23 19.59
N GLU A 3 -34.81 36.69 20.83
CA GLU A 3 -33.70 36.45 21.77
C GLU A 3 -33.56 34.98 22.18
N MET A 4 -34.69 34.31 22.42
CA MET A 4 -34.71 32.86 22.72
C MET A 4 -34.26 32.03 21.51
N MET A 5 -34.60 32.43 20.28
CA MET A 5 -34.11 31.77 19.07
C MET A 5 -32.61 32.00 18.83
N VAL A 6 -32.08 33.18 19.18
CA VAL A 6 -30.63 33.46 19.12
C VAL A 6 -29.86 32.63 20.13
N GLN A 7 -30.39 32.42 21.34
CA GLN A 7 -29.78 31.52 22.33
C GLN A 7 -29.70 30.07 21.83
N THR A 8 -30.78 29.51 21.26
CA THR A 8 -30.74 28.13 20.72
C THR A 8 -29.77 27.99 19.56
N MET A 9 -29.67 28.99 18.68
CA MET A 9 -28.71 28.99 17.57
C MET A 9 -27.25 29.04 18.06
N ASN A 10 -26.95 29.80 19.12
CA ASN A 10 -25.60 29.85 19.70
C ASN A 10 -25.14 28.53 20.35
N PHE A 11 -26.04 27.63 20.73
CA PHE A 11 -25.68 26.30 21.22
C PHE A 11 -25.64 25.24 20.11
N GLY A 12 -26.57 25.31 19.14
CA GLY A 12 -26.63 24.36 18.04
C GLY A 12 -25.50 24.53 17.02
N VAL A 13 -25.12 25.77 16.71
CA VAL A 13 -24.13 26.08 15.68
C VAL A 13 -22.72 25.60 16.05
N PRO A 14 -22.19 25.84 17.27
CA PRO A 14 -20.89 25.29 17.66
C PRO A 14 -20.86 23.77 17.69
N MET A 15 -21.95 23.10 18.08
CA MET A 15 -22.04 21.65 18.00
C MET A 15 -21.86 21.17 16.55
N ILE A 16 -22.58 21.77 15.60
CA ILE A 16 -22.45 21.42 14.18
C ILE A 16 -21.00 21.61 13.71
N TYR A 17 -20.37 22.74 14.04
CA TYR A 17 -18.96 22.97 13.69
C TYR A 17 -18.01 21.93 14.30
N MET A 18 -18.22 21.54 15.56
CA MET A 18 -17.41 20.51 16.22
C MET A 18 -17.55 19.14 15.54
N TRP A 19 -18.76 18.74 15.15
CA TRP A 19 -19.01 17.50 14.41
C TRP A 19 -18.37 17.53 13.01
N LEU A 20 -18.48 18.66 12.30
CA LEU A 20 -17.85 18.83 10.98
C LEU A 20 -16.32 18.73 11.06
N LEU A 21 -15.70 19.39 12.04
CA LEU A 21 -14.26 19.32 12.25
C LEU A 21 -13.79 17.90 12.61
N MET A 22 -14.57 17.17 13.41
CA MET A 22 -14.26 15.78 13.76
C MET A 22 -14.32 14.86 12.54
N ILE A 23 -15.36 14.98 11.70
CA ILE A 23 -15.48 14.21 10.46
C ILE A 23 -14.33 14.52 9.51
N LEU A 24 -13.96 15.80 9.36
CA LEU A 24 -12.83 16.22 8.54
C LEU A 24 -11.51 15.63 9.05
N ALA A 25 -11.27 15.66 10.37
CA ALA A 25 -10.08 15.08 10.98
C ALA A 25 -10.00 13.56 10.73
N ILE A 26 -11.11 12.84 10.86
CA ILE A 26 -11.17 11.39 10.57
C ILE A 26 -10.89 11.12 9.09
N ALA A 27 -11.47 11.90 8.18
CA ALA A 27 -11.22 11.75 6.74
C ALA A 27 -9.73 11.98 6.39
N LEU A 28 -9.10 12.99 7.01
CA LEU A 28 -7.67 13.26 6.85
C LEU A 28 -6.79 12.16 7.48
N TYR A 29 -7.21 11.59 8.61
CA TYR A 29 -6.51 10.47 9.23
C TYR A 29 -6.50 9.24 8.31
N PHE A 30 -7.62 8.92 7.68
CA PHE A 30 -7.75 7.80 6.74
C PHE A 30 -7.25 8.12 5.32
N MET A 31 -6.74 9.33 5.06
CA MET A 31 -6.23 9.77 3.77
C MET A 31 -5.24 8.78 3.11
N PRO A 32 -4.18 8.27 3.77
CA PRO A 32 -3.27 7.30 3.16
C PRO A 32 -3.96 5.99 2.74
N THR A 33 -4.96 5.53 3.50
CA THR A 33 -5.76 4.36 3.14
C THR A 33 -6.67 4.63 1.94
N ILE A 34 -7.29 5.81 1.87
CA ILE A 34 -8.15 6.22 0.76
C ILE A 34 -7.34 6.33 -0.54
N VAL A 35 -6.15 6.94 -0.49
CA VAL A 35 -5.25 7.08 -1.65
C VAL A 35 -4.76 5.71 -2.15
N ALA A 36 -4.38 4.81 -1.25
CA ALA A 36 -3.97 3.45 -1.61
C ALA A 36 -5.13 2.65 -2.25
N GLY A 37 -6.35 2.84 -1.75
CA GLY A 37 -7.58 2.25 -2.30
C GLY A 37 -7.89 2.72 -3.71
N TYR A 38 -7.81 4.03 -3.96
CA TYR A 38 -8.06 4.61 -5.28
C TYR A 38 -7.03 4.18 -6.33
N ARG A 39 -5.79 3.88 -5.92
CA ARG A 39 -4.71 3.46 -6.82
C ARG A 39 -4.64 1.96 -7.09
N HIS A 40 -5.55 1.14 -6.56
CA HIS A 40 -5.49 -0.34 -6.66
C HIS A 40 -4.11 -0.92 -6.31
N HIS A 41 -3.48 -0.36 -5.27
CA HIS A 41 -2.13 -0.75 -4.87
C HIS A 41 -2.14 -2.16 -4.26
N SER A 42 -1.22 -3.05 -4.69
CA SER A 42 -1.20 -4.45 -4.22
C SER A 42 -0.98 -4.59 -2.71
N SER A 43 -0.32 -3.61 -2.10
CA SER A 43 -0.06 -3.55 -0.66
C SER A 43 -1.12 -2.79 0.15
N LEU A 44 -2.35 -2.64 -0.37
CA LEU A 44 -3.47 -2.01 0.34
C LEU A 44 -3.67 -2.59 1.74
N PHE A 45 -3.60 -3.92 1.89
CA PHE A 45 -3.73 -4.60 3.18
C PHE A 45 -2.67 -4.12 4.19
N LEU A 46 -1.42 -3.97 3.74
CA LEU A 46 -0.30 -3.55 4.57
C LEU A 46 -0.45 -2.08 5.01
N ILE A 47 -0.90 -1.22 4.10
CA ILE A 47 -1.18 0.20 4.38
C ILE A 47 -2.33 0.33 5.38
N VAL A 48 -3.39 -0.48 5.28
CA VAL A 48 -4.50 -0.50 6.25
C VAL A 48 -4.03 -0.94 7.64
N VAL A 49 -3.30 -2.06 7.72
CA VAL A 49 -2.81 -2.59 9.00
C VAL A 49 -1.88 -1.60 9.69
N LEU A 50 -0.94 -1.00 8.96
CA LEU A 50 -0.04 -0.01 9.54
C LEU A 50 -0.76 1.29 9.91
N ASN A 51 -1.79 1.72 9.18
CA ASN A 51 -2.57 2.91 9.55
C ASN A 51 -3.34 2.71 10.86
N ILE A 52 -3.81 1.50 11.14
CA ILE A 52 -4.46 1.18 12.42
C ILE A 52 -3.43 1.11 13.56
N LEU A 53 -2.29 0.47 13.33
CA LEU A 53 -1.27 0.24 14.37
C LEU A 53 -0.40 1.46 14.68
N PHE A 54 -0.08 2.28 13.68
CA PHE A 54 0.86 3.39 13.77
C PHE A 54 0.29 4.72 13.29
N GLY A 55 -0.95 4.80 12.79
CA GLY A 55 -1.53 6.07 12.33
C GLY A 55 -1.72 7.09 13.46
N TRP A 56 -1.82 6.64 14.71
CA TRP A 56 -1.83 7.51 15.89
C TRP A 56 -0.48 8.17 16.17
N THR A 57 0.58 7.75 15.47
CA THR A 57 1.92 8.35 15.56
C THR A 57 2.18 9.26 14.36
N MET A 58 2.69 10.47 14.61
CA MET A 58 2.99 11.44 13.55
C MET A 58 4.01 10.89 12.52
N LEU A 59 4.99 10.10 12.98
CA LEU A 59 5.97 9.44 12.13
C LEU A 59 5.36 8.32 11.27
N GLY A 60 4.52 7.47 11.86
CA GLY A 60 3.85 6.38 11.14
C GLY A 60 2.90 6.90 10.06
N TRP A 61 2.14 7.96 10.35
CA TRP A 61 1.24 8.58 9.38
C TRP A 61 2.01 9.17 8.19
N LEU A 62 3.12 9.89 8.42
CA LEU A 62 3.96 10.44 7.35
C LEU A 62 4.57 9.35 6.46
N LEU A 63 5.10 8.28 7.06
CA LEU A 63 5.63 7.14 6.31
C LEU A 63 4.56 6.48 5.43
N LEU A 64 3.34 6.35 5.94
CA LEU A 64 2.22 5.77 5.19
C LEU A 64 1.76 6.67 4.05
N VAL A 65 1.76 7.99 4.23
CA VAL A 65 1.47 8.94 3.16
C VAL A 65 2.53 8.81 2.06
N VAL A 66 3.82 8.87 2.41
CA VAL A 66 4.91 8.67 1.44
C VAL A 66 4.77 7.32 0.73
N TRP A 67 4.47 6.24 1.47
CA TRP A 67 4.31 4.93 0.86
C TRP A 67 3.06 4.82 -0.03
N ALA A 68 1.94 5.45 0.33
CA ALA A 68 0.72 5.48 -0.50
C ALA A 68 0.94 6.27 -1.81
N PHE A 69 1.83 7.26 -1.81
CA PHE A 69 2.16 8.05 -2.99
C PHE A 69 3.26 7.44 -3.88
N PHE A 70 4.27 6.81 -3.27
CA PHE A 70 5.51 6.37 -3.95
C PHE A 70 5.72 4.84 -3.95
N GLY A 71 4.77 4.06 -3.44
CA GLY A 71 5.00 2.69 -2.98
C GLY A 71 5.11 1.56 -4.00
N ASP A 72 5.43 1.77 -5.26
CA ASP A 72 5.38 0.69 -6.27
C ASP A 72 6.62 -0.24 -6.28
N GLN A 73 7.31 -0.47 -5.15
CA GLN A 73 8.57 -1.22 -5.18
C GLN A 73 8.76 -2.18 -4.00
N TYR A 74 8.17 -3.39 -4.08
CA TYR A 74 8.80 -4.54 -3.41
C TYR A 74 8.66 -5.91 -4.08
N SER A 75 7.84 -6.09 -5.13
CA SER A 75 7.69 -7.41 -5.77
C SER A 75 8.87 -7.83 -6.66
N THR A 76 9.83 -6.94 -6.90
CA THR A 76 10.91 -7.13 -7.88
C THR A 76 12.30 -7.27 -7.27
N TRP A 77 12.42 -7.37 -5.93
CA TRP A 77 13.65 -7.90 -5.33
C TRP A 77 13.78 -9.41 -5.64
N SER A 78 14.18 -9.66 -6.89
CA SER A 78 15.27 -10.59 -7.18
C SER A 78 14.99 -12.05 -6.92
N ARG A 79 13.76 -12.52 -7.11
CA ARG A 79 13.58 -13.93 -7.49
C ARG A 79 13.77 -14.03 -9.00
N PRO A 80 14.94 -14.49 -9.49
CA PRO A 80 15.11 -14.76 -10.91
C PRO A 80 14.01 -15.72 -11.33
N ALA A 81 13.27 -15.35 -12.37
CA ALA A 81 12.18 -16.18 -12.90
C ALA A 81 12.70 -17.61 -13.12
N GLU A 82 11.96 -18.63 -12.72
CA GLU A 82 12.39 -20.01 -12.90
C GLU A 82 11.89 -20.53 -14.25
N LYS A 83 12.73 -21.32 -14.95
CA LYS A 83 12.38 -22.02 -16.19
C LYS A 83 12.78 -23.49 -16.08
N LYS A 84 12.10 -24.34 -16.85
CA LYS A 84 12.46 -25.76 -16.94
C LYS A 84 13.68 -25.93 -17.86
N CYS A 85 14.68 -26.69 -17.43
CA CYS A 85 15.84 -27.01 -18.25
C CYS A 85 15.44 -27.89 -19.44
N PRO A 86 15.80 -27.56 -20.70
CA PRO A 86 15.43 -28.35 -21.86
C PRO A 86 16.14 -29.72 -21.94
N TYR A 87 17.24 -29.91 -21.22
CA TYR A 87 18.06 -31.11 -21.29
C TYR A 87 17.72 -32.15 -20.22
N CYS A 88 17.49 -31.74 -18.98
CA CYS A 88 17.21 -32.64 -17.85
C CYS A 88 15.84 -32.44 -17.20
N ALA A 89 15.05 -31.48 -17.69
CA ALA A 89 13.69 -31.20 -17.21
C ALA A 89 13.58 -30.67 -15.76
N GLU A 90 14.69 -30.33 -15.10
CA GLU A 90 14.67 -29.75 -13.74
C GLU A 90 14.41 -28.23 -13.76
N TYR A 91 13.82 -27.68 -12.69
CA TYR A 91 13.60 -26.24 -12.56
C TYR A 91 14.89 -25.49 -12.20
N ILE A 92 15.21 -24.46 -12.97
CA ILE A 92 16.43 -23.66 -12.85
C ILE A 92 16.12 -22.18 -13.02
N LYS A 93 17.04 -21.31 -12.58
CA LYS A 93 16.93 -19.87 -12.80
C LYS A 93 16.96 -19.55 -14.30
N SER A 94 16.14 -18.61 -14.75
CA SER A 94 16.03 -18.19 -16.15
C SER A 94 17.34 -17.60 -16.69
N GLU A 95 18.10 -16.94 -15.82
CA GLU A 95 19.44 -16.38 -16.05
C GLU A 95 20.57 -17.42 -16.07
N ALA A 96 20.28 -18.71 -15.82
CA ALA A 96 21.31 -19.74 -15.83
C ALA A 96 21.90 -19.94 -17.23
N ILE A 97 23.22 -19.76 -17.34
CA ILE A 97 24.03 -20.10 -18.53
C ILE A 97 24.31 -21.60 -18.57
N LYS A 98 24.53 -22.22 -17.40
CA LYS A 98 24.81 -23.65 -17.25
C LYS A 98 23.86 -24.27 -16.23
N CYS A 99 23.31 -25.44 -16.54
CA CYS A 99 22.42 -26.14 -15.62
C CYS A 99 23.21 -26.72 -14.43
N LYS A 100 22.76 -26.46 -13.19
CA LYS A 100 23.39 -27.01 -11.97
C LYS A 100 23.20 -28.52 -11.78
N HIS A 101 22.21 -29.11 -12.47
CA HIS A 101 21.84 -30.52 -12.31
C HIS A 101 22.53 -31.42 -13.33
N CYS A 102 22.46 -31.07 -14.62
CA CYS A 102 23.05 -31.88 -15.69
C CYS A 102 24.32 -31.28 -16.31
N GLY A 103 24.69 -30.04 -15.97
CA GLY A 103 25.89 -29.39 -16.51
C GLY A 103 25.78 -28.94 -17.97
N SER A 104 24.61 -29.07 -18.62
CA SER A 104 24.42 -28.61 -20.01
C SER A 104 24.53 -27.09 -20.11
N ASP A 105 25.14 -26.62 -21.20
CA ASP A 105 25.17 -25.21 -21.58
C ASP A 105 23.83 -24.82 -22.22
N LEU A 106 23.15 -23.85 -21.60
CA LEU A 106 21.80 -23.40 -21.97
C LEU A 106 21.83 -22.24 -22.97
N THR A 107 23.02 -21.74 -23.33
CA THR A 107 23.17 -20.73 -24.39
C THR A 107 22.99 -21.33 -25.78
N LYS A 108 23.14 -22.65 -25.90
CA LYS A 108 22.95 -23.40 -27.14
C LYS A 108 21.52 -23.90 -27.21
N ALA A 109 20.80 -23.50 -28.26
CA ALA A 109 19.44 -23.98 -28.48
C ALA A 109 19.45 -25.51 -28.67
N PRO A 110 18.49 -26.24 -28.07
CA PRO A 110 18.35 -27.67 -28.33
C PRO A 110 17.92 -27.85 -29.79
N THR A 111 18.79 -28.47 -30.58
CA THR A 111 18.52 -28.90 -31.97
C THR A 111 17.55 -30.06 -32.00
#